data_AF-B5EV92-F1
#
_entry.id   AF-B5EV92-F1
#
_cell.length_a   1.000
_cell.length_b   1.000
_cell.length_c   1.000
_cell.angle_alpha   90.00
_cell.angle_beta   90.00
_cell.angle_gamma   90.00
#
_symmetry.space_group_name_H-M   'P 1'
#
loop_
_entity.id
_entity.type
_entity.pdbx_description
1 polymer ?
#
loop_
_entity_poly.entity_id
_entity_poly.type
_entity_poly.pdbx_seq_one_letter_code
_entity_poly.pdbx_strand_id
1 'polypeptide(L)'
;MIEDMVSYIALFALVWMFPFGYHLIVYSLGDKKHINQLVDDLAKEPEIFKKKHYISMVSIGAGGLFSYFCLIYPFIRHRRKNKKITFDLFMWLNWVFFIVVIVAYMYA
;
A
#
# COMPACT_ATOMS: atom_id res chain seq x y z
N MET A 1 -12.95 -14.58 24.15
CA MET A 1 -12.79 -13.12 23.96
C MET A 1 -11.54 -12.77 23.16
N ILE A 2 -10.32 -13.13 23.61
CA ILE A 2 -9.09 -12.93 22.83
C ILE A 2 -9.07 -13.83 21.57
N GLU A 3 -9.43 -15.10 21.71
CA GLU A 3 -9.53 -16.04 20.58
C GLU A 3 -10.53 -15.57 19.53
N ASP A 4 -11.73 -15.11 19.94
CA ASP A 4 -12.72 -14.54 19.03
C ASP A 4 -12.18 -13.33 18.28
N MET A 5 -11.45 -12.43 18.96
CA MET A 5 -10.80 -11.28 18.32
C MET A 5 -9.76 -11.70 17.28
N VAL A 6 -8.94 -12.71 17.59
CA VAL A 6 -7.96 -13.25 16.64
C VAL A 6 -8.67 -13.83 15.41
N SER A 7 -9.76 -14.56 15.59
CA SER A 7 -10.56 -15.09 14.48
C SER A 7 -11.14 -14.00 13.58
N TYR A 8 -11.68 -12.91 14.14
CA TYR A 8 -12.19 -11.79 13.33
C TYR A 8 -11.08 -11.06 12.58
N ILE A 9 -9.91 -10.86 13.21
CA ILE A 9 -8.74 -10.23 12.59
C ILE A 9 -8.22 -11.11 11.44
N ALA A 10 -8.16 -12.43 11.63
CA ALA A 10 -7.74 -13.37 10.59
C ALA A 10 -8.73 -13.40 9.41
N LEU A 11 -10.04 -13.39 9.67
CA LEU A 11 -11.06 -13.28 8.63
C LEU A 11 -10.95 -11.98 7.85
N PHE A 12 -10.71 -10.85 8.53
CA PHE A 12 -10.46 -9.58 7.87
C PHE A 12 -9.22 -9.66 6.97
N ALA A 13 -8.11 -10.22 7.46
CA ALA A 13 -6.89 -10.40 6.67
C ALA A 13 -7.13 -11.27 5.42
N LEU A 14 -7.87 -12.38 5.58
CA LEU A 14 -8.21 -13.27 4.47
C LEU A 14 -9.06 -12.59 3.40
N VAL A 15 -10.10 -11.85 3.81
CA VAL A 15 -10.97 -11.13 2.87
C VAL A 15 -10.22 -9.98 2.20
N TRP A 16 -9.39 -9.25 2.96
CA TRP A 16 -8.69 -8.07 2.45
C TRP A 16 -7.44 -8.40 1.61
N MET A 17 -6.94 -9.64 1.69
CA MET A 17 -5.89 -10.15 0.82
C MET A 17 -6.29 -10.08 -0.66
N PHE A 18 -7.56 -10.29 -1.00
CA PHE A 18 -8.05 -10.24 -2.39
C PHE A 18 -7.98 -8.85 -3.02
N PRO A 19 -8.59 -7.78 -2.46
CA PRO A 19 -8.50 -6.45 -3.03
C PRO A 19 -7.05 -5.93 -3.00
N PHE A 20 -6.30 -6.19 -1.93
CA PHE A 20 -4.88 -5.84 -1.88
C PHE A 20 -4.08 -6.54 -2.98
N GLY A 21 -4.26 -7.86 -3.15
CA GLY A 21 -3.60 -8.67 -4.18
C GLY A 21 -3.97 -8.22 -5.59
N TYR A 22 -5.23 -7.88 -5.84
CA TYR A 22 -5.67 -7.32 -7.12
C TYR A 22 -4.93 -6.03 -7.44
N HIS A 23 -4.89 -5.07 -6.50
CA HIS A 23 -4.14 -3.83 -6.69
C HIS A 23 -2.64 -4.10 -6.86
N LEU A 24 -2.05 -4.98 -6.05
CA LEU A 24 -0.65 -5.36 -6.15
C LEU A 24 -0.32 -5.89 -7.56
N ILE A 25 -1.16 -6.76 -8.11
CA ILE A 25 -1.00 -7.31 -9.47
C ILE A 25 -1.14 -6.20 -10.51
N VAL A 26 -2.18 -5.36 -10.42
CA VAL A 26 -2.39 -4.24 -11.36
C VAL A 26 -1.21 -3.28 -11.36
N TYR A 27 -0.69 -2.92 -10.18
CA TYR A 27 0.50 -2.09 -10.05
C TYR A 27 1.75 -2.81 -10.58
N SER A 28 1.92 -4.11 -10.32
CA SER A 28 3.06 -4.92 -10.78
C SER A 28 3.07 -5.18 -12.28
N LEU A 29 1.90 -5.26 -12.92
CA LEU A 29 1.75 -5.39 -14.37
C LEU A 29 2.15 -4.12 -15.14
N GLY A 30 2.62 -3.08 -14.43
CA GLY A 30 3.21 -1.91 -15.05
C GLY A 30 2.19 -0.89 -15.48
N ASP A 31 1.10 -0.71 -14.72
CA ASP A 31 0.24 0.47 -14.87
C ASP A 31 1.01 1.74 -14.44
N LYS A 32 1.82 2.23 -15.39
CA LYS A 32 2.68 3.39 -15.22
C LYS A 32 1.87 4.62 -14.80
N LYS A 33 0.60 4.72 -15.20
CA LYS A 33 -0.23 5.88 -14.90
C LYS A 33 -0.58 5.93 -13.43
N HIS A 34 -1.09 4.84 -12.88
CA HIS A 34 -1.49 4.79 -11.48
C HIS A 34 -0.29 4.86 -10.53
N ILE A 35 0.85 4.23 -10.88
CA ILE A 35 2.04 4.32 -10.03
C ILE A 35 2.74 5.67 -10.11
N ASN A 36 2.76 6.30 -11.29
CA ASN A 36 3.28 7.66 -11.42
C ASN A 36 2.44 8.63 -10.60
N GLN A 37 1.11 8.51 -10.64
CA GLN A 37 0.21 9.30 -9.80
C GLN A 37 0.47 9.06 -8.31
N LEU A 38 0.62 7.80 -7.90
CA LEU A 38 0.94 7.44 -6.53
C LEU A 38 2.26 8.08 -6.06
N VAL A 39 3.30 7.99 -6.87
CA VAL A 39 4.62 8.61 -6.60
C VAL A 39 4.51 10.13 -6.60
N ASP A 40 3.77 10.73 -7.53
CA ASP A 40 3.57 12.18 -7.57
C ASP A 40 2.85 12.71 -6.33
N ASP A 41 1.91 11.93 -5.79
CA ASP A 41 1.10 12.28 -4.64
C ASP A 41 1.83 12.06 -3.31
N LEU A 42 2.74 11.09 -3.21
CA LEU A 42 3.32 10.62 -1.93
C LEU A 42 4.84 10.81 -1.82
N ALA A 43 5.59 10.86 -2.92
CA ALA A 43 7.05 11.03 -2.87
C ALA A 43 7.43 12.47 -2.52
N LYS A 44 8.52 12.64 -1.76
CA LYS A 44 9.04 13.95 -1.37
C LYS A 44 9.43 14.79 -2.60
N GLU A 45 10.13 14.16 -3.53
CA GLU A 45 10.63 14.74 -4.78
C GLU A 45 10.34 13.77 -5.91
N PRO A 46 9.14 13.85 -6.52
CA PRO A 46 8.67 12.81 -7.41
C PRO A 46 9.52 12.67 -8.68
N GLU A 47 10.06 13.77 -9.21
CA GLU A 47 10.92 13.73 -10.40
C GLU A 47 12.25 13.01 -10.14
N ILE A 48 12.90 13.29 -9.01
CA ILE A 48 14.15 12.64 -8.60
C ILE A 48 13.87 11.17 -8.26
N PHE A 49 12.75 10.89 -7.59
CA PHE A 49 12.35 9.53 -7.24
C PHE A 49 12.07 8.68 -8.49
N LYS A 50 11.33 9.21 -9.48
CA LYS A 50 11.07 8.55 -10.76
C LYS A 50 12.35 8.26 -11.54
N LYS A 51 13.31 9.19 -11.53
CA LYS A 51 14.60 9.02 -12.20
C LYS A 51 15.46 7.95 -11.53
N LYS A 52 15.45 7.89 -10.19
CA LYS A 52 16.25 6.93 -9.41
C LYS A 52 15.64 5.53 -9.37
N HIS A 53 14.31 5.43 -9.34
CA HIS A 53 13.57 4.17 -9.25
C HIS A 53 12.85 3.79 -10.54
N TYR A 54 13.30 4.31 -11.69
CA TYR A 54 12.69 4.07 -13.00
C TYR A 54 12.48 2.58 -13.29
N ILE A 55 13.48 1.74 -13.01
CA ILE A 55 13.39 0.28 -13.21
C ILE A 55 12.36 -0.35 -12.27
N SER A 56 12.32 0.12 -11.02
CA SER A 56 11.34 -0.33 -10.03
C SER A 56 9.93 0.13 -10.35
N MET A 57 9.71 1.16 -11.17
CA MET A 57 8.37 1.63 -11.55
C MET A 57 7.78 0.92 -12.79
N VAL A 58 8.55 0.07 -13.47
CA VAL A 58 8.17 -0.50 -14.80
C VAL A 58 7.80 -2.00 -14.74
N SER A 59 7.93 -2.66 -13.58
CA SER A 59 7.72 -4.11 -13.45
C SER A 59 7.28 -4.47 -12.02
N ILE A 60 7.58 -5.68 -11.53
CA ILE A 60 7.23 -6.19 -10.17
C ILE A 60 7.59 -5.20 -9.05
N GLY A 61 8.66 -4.41 -9.24
CA GLY A 61 9.03 -3.35 -8.29
C GLY A 61 7.92 -2.32 -8.04
N ALA A 62 6.95 -2.19 -8.95
CA ALA A 62 5.87 -1.24 -8.88
C ALA A 62 4.84 -1.63 -7.80
N GLY A 63 4.49 -2.92 -7.73
CA GLY A 63 3.71 -3.47 -6.62
C GLY A 63 4.46 -3.40 -5.29
N GLY A 64 5.78 -3.59 -5.32
CA GLY A 64 6.65 -3.40 -4.14
C GLY A 64 6.66 -1.96 -3.63
N LEU A 65 6.75 -0.98 -4.53
CA LEU A 65 6.66 0.44 -4.21
C LEU A 65 5.28 0.81 -3.65
N PHE A 66 4.20 0.30 -4.24
CA PHE A 66 2.85 0.47 -3.71
C PHE A 66 2.74 -0.06 -2.28
N SER A 67 3.22 -1.28 -2.03
CA SER A 67 3.27 -1.89 -0.70
C SER A 67 4.06 -1.05 0.29
N TYR A 68 5.23 -0.57 -0.13
CA TYR A 68 6.08 0.30 0.68
C TYR A 68 5.35 1.59 1.07
N PHE A 69 4.75 2.27 0.10
CA PHE A 69 3.97 3.48 0.36
C PHE A 69 2.79 3.24 1.29
N CYS A 70 2.11 2.09 1.19
CA CYS A 70 1.04 1.72 2.12
C CYS A 70 1.56 1.55 3.55
N LEU A 71 2.72 0.90 3.74
CA LEU A 71 3.34 0.69 5.05
C LEU A 71 3.78 2.00 5.72
N ILE A 72 4.42 2.90 4.98
CA ILE A 72 4.93 4.17 5.54
C ILE A 72 3.90 5.29 5.52
N TYR A 73 2.70 5.02 5.00
CA TYR A 73 1.64 6.00 4.79
C TYR A 73 1.37 6.96 5.97
N PRO A 74 1.22 6.52 7.24
CA PRO A 74 0.98 7.46 8.35
C PRO A 74 2.09 8.50 8.51
N PHE A 75 3.33 8.18 8.16
CA PHE A 75 4.47 9.09 8.24
C PHE A 75 4.56 10.03 7.04
N ILE A 76 4.07 9.62 5.87
CA ILE A 76 4.10 10.43 4.64
C ILE A 76 2.78 11.11 4.31
N ARG A 77 1.72 10.88 5.11
CA ARG A 77 0.40 11.48 4.94
C ARG A 77 0.46 13.00 4.82
N HIS A 78 1.39 13.65 5.51
CA HIS A 78 1.56 15.10 5.46
C HIS A 78 2.11 15.62 4.11
N ARG A 79 2.69 14.75 3.27
CA ARG A 79 3.29 15.09 1.95
C ARG A 79 2.31 14.97 0.80
N ARG A 80 1.12 14.47 1.11
CA ARG A 80 0.02 14.21 0.21
C ARG A 80 -0.35 15.45 -0.61
N LYS A 81 -0.26 15.34 -1.95
CA LYS A 81 -0.74 16.39 -2.86
C LYS A 81 -2.23 16.27 -3.15
N ASN A 82 -2.70 15.08 -3.51
CA ASN A 82 -4.12 14.80 -3.73
C ASN A 82 -4.87 14.77 -2.39
N LYS A 83 -5.88 15.62 -2.14
CA LYS A 83 -6.60 15.69 -0.84
C LYS A 83 -7.90 14.88 -0.76
N LYS A 84 -8.18 14.00 -1.73
CA LYS A 84 -9.46 13.24 -1.78
C LYS A 84 -9.62 12.27 -0.60
N ILE A 85 -10.75 12.30 0.10
CA ILE A 85 -10.97 11.39 1.26
C ILE A 85 -10.89 9.91 0.84
N THR A 86 -11.34 9.57 -0.37
CA THR A 86 -11.31 8.20 -0.90
C THR A 86 -9.89 7.61 -0.99
N PHE A 87 -8.92 8.41 -1.39
CA PHE A 87 -7.52 7.97 -1.46
C PHE A 87 -6.90 7.83 -0.06
N ASP A 88 -7.27 8.71 0.89
CA ASP A 88 -6.83 8.55 2.29
C ASP A 88 -7.38 7.24 2.87
N LEU A 89 -8.67 6.98 2.68
CA LEU A 89 -9.31 5.74 3.16
C LEU A 89 -8.65 4.51 2.53
N PHE A 90 -8.40 4.54 1.22
CA PHE A 90 -7.72 3.44 0.52
C PHE A 90 -6.33 3.16 1.12
N MET A 91 -5.51 4.20 1.30
CA MET A 91 -4.17 4.04 1.87
C MET A 91 -4.21 3.59 3.34
N TRP A 92 -5.13 4.14 4.14
CA TRP A 92 -5.31 3.73 5.53
C TRP A 92 -5.77 2.28 5.68
N LEU A 93 -6.70 1.82 4.85
CA LEU A 93 -7.16 0.43 4.87
C LEU A 93 -6.04 -0.54 4.50
N ASN A 94 -5.22 -0.20 3.50
CA ASN A 94 -4.03 -0.99 3.16
C ASN A 94 -2.99 -0.97 4.29
N TRP A 95 -2.81 0.17 4.97
CA TRP A 95 -1.94 0.23 6.14
C TRP A 95 -2.44 -0.66 7.29
N VAL A 96 -3.73 -0.61 7.62
CA VAL A 96 -4.34 -1.48 8.64
C VAL A 96 -4.15 -2.95 8.29
N PHE A 97 -4.33 -3.31 7.02
CA PHE A 97 -4.07 -4.66 6.53
C PHE A 97 -2.61 -5.10 6.79
N PHE A 98 -1.62 -4.25 6.50
CA PHE A 98 -0.22 -4.55 6.80
C PHE A 98 0.04 -4.76 8.30
N ILE A 99 -0.53 -3.91 9.16
CA ILE A 99 -0.39 -4.07 10.61
C ILE A 99 -1.01 -5.38 11.07
N VAL A 100 -2.20 -5.72 10.57
CA VAL A 100 -2.88 -6.98 10.87
C VAL A 100 -2.03 -8.18 10.46
N VAL A 101 -1.44 -8.16 9.26
CA VAL A 101 -0.56 -9.24 8.78
C VAL A 101 0.71 -9.35 9.63
N ILE A 102 1.34 -8.24 10.00
CA ILE A 102 2.53 -8.23 10.87
C ILE A 102 2.20 -8.80 12.24
N VAL A 103 1.08 -8.36 12.84
CA VAL A 103 0.60 -8.86 14.13
C VAL A 103 0.32 -10.36 14.01
N ALA A 104 -0.44 -10.80 13.01
CA ALA A 104 -0.72 -12.21 12.79
C ALA A 104 0.57 -13.04 12.66
N TYR A 105 1.59 -12.54 11.94
CA TYR A 105 2.89 -13.19 11.82
C TYR A 105 3.67 -13.25 13.14
N MET A 106 3.59 -12.21 13.99
CA MET A 106 4.27 -12.20 15.29
C MET A 106 3.66 -13.17 16.31
N TYR A 107 2.36 -13.49 16.17
CA TYR A 107 1.61 -14.37 17.07
C TYR A 107 1.38 -15.78 16.51
N ALA A 108 1.82 -16.07 15.28
CA ALA A 108 1.80 -17.40 14.65
C ALA A 108 3.04 -18.21 15.03
#